data_AF-A0A7S1IJC6-F1
#
_entry.id   AF-A0A7S1IJC6-F1
#
_cell.length_a   1.000
_cell.length_b   1.000
_cell.length_c   1.000
_cell.angle_alpha   90.00
_cell.angle_beta   90.00
_cell.angle_gamma   90.00
#
_symmetry.space_group_name_H-M   'P 1'
#
loop_
_entity.id
_entity.type
_entity.pdbx_description
1 polymer ?
#
loop_
_entity_poly.entity_id
_entity_poly.type
_entity_poly.pdbx_seq_one_letter_code
_entity_poly.pdbx_strand_id
1 'polypeptide(L)'
;GRRDEEPEFEDPTDDQLDRVWSKLEAKEKTYSDEVVRSLALWSERDIQMTLIRKLVDRFHEEAGNGAILIFLPGWGDIAKCHYMLQDPDFYVLTLHSLMSAEEQHKAFEPPPEGQRKIILSTNIAETSVTIDDVVYVIDSGVMKERVYEADKDYSSLNTSLVTKANATQRRGRAGRCQAGTVVHLFPSYVLDEMREYPTPEMLSTSLEELILQLKVVSGGDVKATLATSMAQPSDQAMENAIFVLQRLHALNQDKELTLLGRALAALPVHPLVAKTILFGGILRCLKPVAVIAAFLSLKSPFVQSVDGSEDKGKAIFDAQSHSDLFCVVQAYAMWRAAVSRGDSEAFCKENGLSEETMELGRLMVDQFVSFSVGSGYDGADVDPDDPDSYCEIDVDHLVVGGKTWTLVKAALTCGHWPNVVGACTNEYYRGKTVWLNDAAVELVPFRSSVVSFQSKLPGQWLVYSDSMKFGRLSTLENTCVHTGYILLCCTELKWHANEVWMDWWQGTMAQLNSEKVFKLRTNLYLGLKRVLEGRDLSLFPQSTRDSLLEFLHVDTMHFQGLTPQVSKPSALAKEHKYVWESVEVKE
;
A
#
# COMPACT_ATOMS: atom_id res chain seq x y z
N GLY A 1 12.26 3.96 -48.88
CA GLY A 1 12.61 5.28 -48.36
C GLY A 1 11.44 5.86 -47.62
N ARG A 2 11.31 5.53 -46.33
CA ARG A 2 10.65 6.41 -45.38
C ARG A 2 11.79 7.20 -44.78
N ARG A 3 11.82 8.51 -45.02
CA ARG A 3 12.76 9.40 -44.34
C ARG A 3 12.38 9.35 -42.86
N ASP A 4 13.39 9.14 -42.03
CA ASP A 4 13.35 9.51 -40.63
C ASP A 4 13.04 11.02 -40.59
N GLU A 5 11.78 11.36 -40.32
CA GLU A 5 11.44 12.72 -39.91
C GLU A 5 11.95 12.84 -38.47
N GLU A 6 13.04 13.59 -38.28
CA GLU A 6 13.45 14.06 -36.97
C GLU A 6 12.25 14.74 -36.30
N PRO A 7 11.97 14.46 -35.02
CA PRO A 7 10.86 15.10 -34.34
C PRO A 7 11.03 16.62 -34.41
N GLU A 8 10.02 17.34 -34.91
CA GLU A 8 9.96 18.80 -34.83
C GLU A 8 10.10 19.20 -33.36
N PHE A 9 11.25 19.73 -32.99
CA PHE A 9 11.44 20.33 -31.67
C PHE A 9 10.55 21.57 -31.61
N GLU A 10 9.60 21.61 -30.66
CA GLU A 10 8.84 22.83 -30.38
C GLU A 10 9.82 23.95 -30.04
N ASP A 11 9.78 25.05 -30.79
CA ASP A 11 10.55 26.25 -30.44
C ASP A 11 9.98 26.86 -29.16
N PRO A 12 10.82 27.26 -28.19
CA PRO A 12 10.37 27.91 -26.98
C PRO A 12 9.72 29.26 -27.31
N THR A 13 8.69 29.63 -26.55
CA THR A 13 8.06 30.95 -26.69
C THR A 13 9.01 32.06 -26.22
N ASP A 14 8.79 33.29 -26.70
CA ASP A 14 9.55 34.46 -26.25
C ASP A 14 9.48 34.61 -24.72
N ASP A 15 8.32 34.37 -24.10
CA ASP A 15 8.14 34.39 -22.64
C ASP A 15 9.02 33.35 -21.91
N GLN A 16 9.18 32.14 -22.48
CA GLN A 16 10.04 31.11 -21.90
C GLN A 16 11.51 31.52 -21.98
N LEU A 17 11.93 32.10 -23.10
CA LEU A 17 13.29 32.59 -23.29
C LEU A 17 13.61 33.75 -22.35
N ASP A 18 12.73 34.75 -22.25
CA ASP A 18 12.87 35.91 -21.38
C ASP A 18 12.99 35.49 -19.91
N ARG A 19 12.19 34.50 -19.48
CA ARG A 19 12.29 33.92 -18.13
C ARG A 19 13.66 33.32 -17.87
N VAL A 20 14.23 32.58 -18.83
CA VAL A 20 15.55 31.96 -18.66
C VAL A 20 16.65 33.01 -18.66
N TRP A 21 16.60 33.98 -19.59
CA TRP A 21 17.56 35.08 -19.63
C TRP A 21 17.61 35.85 -18.32
N SER A 22 16.45 36.24 -17.78
CA SER A 22 16.37 36.92 -16.50
C SER A 22 17.01 36.12 -15.35
N LYS A 23 16.78 34.80 -15.30
CA LYS A 23 17.39 33.92 -14.29
C LYS A 23 18.89 33.72 -14.48
N LEU A 24 19.39 33.71 -15.72
CA LEU A 24 20.82 33.58 -16.03
C LEU A 24 21.59 34.87 -15.75
N GLU A 25 21.02 36.02 -16.12
CA GLU A 25 21.55 37.35 -15.83
C GLU A 25 21.69 37.57 -14.32
N ALA A 26 20.68 37.19 -13.54
CA ALA A 26 20.72 37.26 -12.07
C ALA A 26 21.86 36.43 -11.45
N LYS A 27 22.39 35.44 -12.17
CA LYS A 27 23.53 34.61 -11.74
C LYS A 27 24.84 34.98 -12.43
N GLU A 28 24.86 36.06 -13.22
CA GLU A 28 26.02 36.51 -14.00
C GLU A 28 26.60 35.41 -14.92
N LYS A 29 25.71 34.55 -15.46
CA LYS A 29 26.11 33.45 -16.36
C LYS A 29 25.68 33.73 -17.79
N THR A 30 26.59 33.51 -18.73
CA THR A 30 26.33 33.62 -20.17
C THR A 30 26.52 32.26 -20.84
N TYR A 31 25.56 31.86 -21.66
CA TYR A 31 25.59 30.63 -22.45
C TYR A 31 25.26 30.92 -23.91
N SER A 32 25.48 29.95 -24.81
CA SER A 32 25.07 30.08 -26.21
C SER A 32 23.55 30.06 -26.34
N ASP A 33 23.04 30.66 -27.42
CA ASP A 33 21.59 30.71 -27.70
C ASP A 33 20.96 29.32 -27.75
N GLU A 34 21.68 28.31 -28.24
CA GLU A 34 21.23 26.92 -28.28
C GLU A 34 21.01 26.34 -26.87
N VAL A 35 21.92 26.63 -25.93
CA VAL A 35 21.77 26.20 -24.53
C VAL A 35 20.60 26.91 -23.89
N VAL A 36 20.41 28.21 -24.14
CA VAL A 36 19.29 28.97 -23.58
C VAL A 36 17.95 28.45 -24.10
N ARG A 37 17.84 28.15 -25.40
CA ARG A 37 16.64 27.52 -25.97
C ARG A 37 16.36 26.16 -25.33
N SER A 38 17.37 25.33 -25.14
CA SER A 38 17.22 24.03 -24.46
C SER A 38 16.77 24.19 -23.00
N LEU A 39 17.32 25.17 -22.27
CA LEU A 39 16.91 25.49 -20.91
C LEU A 39 15.47 26.02 -20.83
N ALA A 40 15.01 26.76 -21.85
CA ALA A 40 13.65 27.29 -21.93
C ALA A 40 12.59 26.19 -22.11
N LEU A 41 12.98 25.08 -22.74
CA LEU A 41 12.15 23.88 -22.91
C LEU A 41 12.27 22.90 -21.73
N TRP A 42 13.14 23.15 -20.75
CA TRP A 42 13.28 22.27 -19.59
C TRP A 42 12.01 22.31 -18.72
N SER A 43 11.58 21.13 -18.29
CA SER A 43 10.39 20.91 -17.48
C SER A 43 10.69 19.87 -16.41
N GLU A 44 10.25 20.14 -15.18
CA GLU A 44 10.39 19.22 -14.04
C GLU A 44 9.65 17.88 -14.24
N ARG A 45 8.69 17.83 -15.17
CA ARG A 45 7.88 16.63 -15.42
C ARG A 45 8.54 15.67 -16.40
N ASP A 46 9.51 16.15 -17.16
CA ASP A 46 10.08 15.44 -18.30
C ASP A 46 11.46 14.90 -17.96
N ILE A 47 11.54 13.58 -17.79
CA ILE A 47 12.84 12.91 -17.62
C ILE A 47 13.55 12.90 -18.97
N GLN A 48 14.67 13.60 -19.05
CA GLN A 48 15.43 13.80 -20.28
C GLN A 48 16.21 12.53 -20.68
N MET A 49 15.50 11.46 -21.06
CA MET A 49 16.07 10.15 -21.40
C MET A 49 17.15 10.24 -22.49
N THR A 50 16.91 11.01 -23.55
CA THR A 50 17.89 11.21 -24.63
C THR A 50 19.17 11.88 -24.13
N LEU A 51 19.07 12.82 -23.18
CA LEU A 51 20.24 13.44 -22.57
C LEU A 51 20.97 12.45 -21.66
N ILE A 52 20.25 11.63 -20.90
CA ILE A 52 20.82 10.55 -20.09
C ILE A 52 21.65 9.61 -20.98
N ARG A 53 21.12 9.16 -22.12
CA ARG A 53 21.87 8.31 -23.08
C ARG A 53 23.16 8.99 -23.54
N LYS A 54 23.07 10.24 -24.02
CA LYS A 54 24.23 11.00 -24.49
C LYS A 54 25.30 11.18 -23.40
N LEU A 55 24.88 11.37 -22.15
CA LEU A 55 25.80 11.47 -21.01
C LEU A 55 26.46 10.13 -20.69
N VAL A 56 25.72 9.02 -20.78
CA VAL A 56 26.28 7.67 -20.64
C VAL A 56 27.34 7.41 -21.70
N ASP A 57 27.03 7.65 -22.97
CA ASP A 57 27.97 7.46 -24.08
C ASP A 57 29.23 8.32 -23.87
N ARG A 58 29.07 9.60 -23.50
CA ARG A 58 30.18 10.48 -23.17
C ARG A 58 31.05 9.94 -22.02
N PHE A 59 30.44 9.51 -20.92
CA PHE A 59 31.19 8.99 -19.77
C PHE A 59 31.85 7.64 -20.04
N HIS A 60 31.34 6.88 -21.01
CA HIS A 60 31.98 5.67 -21.49
C HIS A 60 33.23 5.98 -22.34
N GLU A 61 33.17 7.03 -23.17
CA GLU A 61 34.31 7.50 -23.99
C GLU A 61 35.42 8.19 -23.16
N GLU A 62 35.08 8.82 -22.04
CA GLU A 62 36.04 9.45 -21.14
C GLU A 62 37.01 8.41 -20.54
N ALA A 63 38.32 8.65 -20.66
CA ALA A 63 39.35 7.73 -20.18
C ALA A 63 39.30 7.56 -18.65
N GLY A 64 38.85 6.40 -18.17
CA GLY A 64 38.84 6.05 -16.75
C GLY A 64 37.89 4.90 -16.40
N ASN A 65 38.28 4.05 -15.46
CA ASN A 65 37.43 3.01 -14.90
C ASN A 65 36.48 3.62 -13.85
N GLY A 66 35.19 3.26 -13.89
CA GLY A 66 34.23 3.66 -12.86
C GLY A 66 32.78 3.40 -13.28
N ALA A 67 31.93 2.98 -12.35
CA ALA A 67 30.52 2.77 -12.62
C ALA A 67 29.77 4.11 -12.80
N ILE A 68 28.70 4.07 -13.59
CA ILE A 68 27.76 5.17 -13.78
C ILE A 68 26.50 4.87 -12.96
N LEU A 69 26.16 5.73 -12.01
CA LEU A 69 24.93 5.64 -11.22
C LEU A 69 23.91 6.68 -11.70
N ILE A 70 22.71 6.24 -12.06
CA ILE A 70 21.65 7.08 -12.62
C ILE A 70 20.47 7.08 -11.67
N PHE A 71 20.13 8.24 -11.10
CA PHE A 71 18.96 8.42 -10.25
C PHE A 71 17.71 8.73 -11.09
N LEU A 72 16.69 7.89 -10.99
CA LEU A 72 15.40 7.99 -11.68
C LEU A 72 14.25 7.96 -10.65
N PRO A 73 13.09 8.57 -10.93
CA PRO A 73 12.03 8.73 -9.93
C PRO A 73 11.29 7.42 -9.61
N GLY A 74 11.28 6.42 -10.51
CA GLY A 74 10.64 5.14 -10.23
C GLY A 74 10.78 4.11 -11.34
N TRP A 75 10.16 2.95 -11.11
CA TRP A 75 10.27 1.76 -11.98
C TRP A 75 10.01 2.00 -13.47
N GLY A 76 8.95 2.75 -13.81
CA GLY A 76 8.61 3.00 -15.21
C GLY A 76 9.70 3.75 -15.97
N ASP A 77 10.43 4.64 -15.29
CA ASP A 77 11.53 5.40 -15.87
C ASP A 77 12.82 4.57 -15.91
N ILE A 78 13.04 3.73 -14.88
CA ILE A 78 14.11 2.72 -14.87
C ILE A 78 13.96 1.77 -16.07
N ALA A 79 12.77 1.21 -16.30
CA ALA A 79 12.54 0.26 -17.39
C ALA A 79 12.78 0.89 -18.77
N LYS A 80 12.30 2.13 -18.99
CA LYS A 80 12.58 2.88 -20.22
C LYS A 80 14.07 3.12 -20.43
N CYS A 81 14.77 3.54 -19.37
CA CYS A 81 16.20 3.82 -19.44
C CYS A 81 17.00 2.52 -19.66
N HIS A 82 16.62 1.43 -19.00
CA HIS A 82 17.22 0.12 -19.19
C HIS A 82 17.12 -0.35 -20.65
N TYR A 83 15.92 -0.27 -21.25
CA TYR A 83 15.71 -0.62 -22.65
C TYR A 83 16.55 0.26 -23.60
N MET A 84 16.60 1.57 -23.34
CA MET A 84 17.38 2.53 -24.13
C MET A 84 18.91 2.31 -24.05
N LEU A 85 19.40 1.72 -22.95
CA LEU A 85 20.81 1.46 -22.69
C LEU A 85 21.24 0.03 -23.02
N GLN A 86 20.41 -0.75 -23.73
CA GLN A 86 20.83 -2.06 -24.21
C GLN A 86 21.95 -1.90 -25.24
N ASP A 87 23.17 -2.27 -24.84
CA ASP A 87 24.39 -2.16 -25.63
C ASP A 87 25.38 -3.25 -25.16
N PRO A 88 26.06 -3.98 -26.07
CA PRO A 88 27.05 -4.99 -25.67
C PRO A 88 28.20 -4.48 -24.80
N ASP A 89 28.50 -3.18 -24.89
CA ASP A 89 29.56 -2.55 -24.12
C ASP A 89 29.10 -2.17 -22.70
N PHE A 90 27.80 -2.29 -22.39
CA PHE A 90 27.22 -1.87 -21.12
C PHE A 90 26.69 -3.05 -20.29
N TYR A 91 27.10 -3.09 -19.02
CA TYR A 91 26.51 -3.94 -18.00
C TYR A 91 25.49 -3.13 -17.22
N VAL A 92 24.24 -3.10 -17.72
CA VAL A 92 23.13 -2.31 -17.14
C VAL A 92 22.44 -3.11 -16.04
N LEU A 93 22.42 -2.54 -14.85
CA LEU A 93 21.80 -3.08 -13.64
C LEU A 93 20.69 -2.16 -13.17
N THR A 94 19.66 -2.73 -12.55
CA THR A 94 18.63 -1.98 -11.85
C THR A 94 18.78 -2.12 -10.35
N LEU A 95 18.41 -1.07 -9.61
CA LEU A 95 18.41 -1.07 -8.16
C LEU A 95 17.12 -0.40 -7.66
N HIS A 96 16.19 -1.22 -7.19
CA HIS A 96 14.87 -0.78 -6.74
C HIS A 96 14.41 -1.65 -5.55
N SER A 97 13.61 -1.07 -4.65
CA SER A 97 13.14 -1.76 -3.42
C SER A 97 12.24 -2.99 -3.67
N LEU A 98 11.71 -3.12 -4.89
CA LEU A 98 10.86 -4.23 -5.34
C LEU A 98 11.65 -5.39 -5.99
N MET A 99 12.98 -5.25 -6.10
CA MET A 99 13.85 -6.30 -6.65
C MET A 99 14.24 -7.31 -5.59
N SER A 100 14.65 -8.51 -6.02
CA SER A 100 15.23 -9.52 -5.14
C SER A 100 16.57 -9.07 -4.54
N ALA A 101 16.94 -9.62 -3.39
CA ALA A 101 18.22 -9.32 -2.74
C ALA A 101 19.41 -9.70 -3.62
N GLU A 102 19.33 -10.84 -4.31
CA GLU A 102 20.35 -11.33 -5.23
C GLU A 102 20.61 -10.34 -6.37
N GLU A 103 19.54 -9.82 -6.99
CA GLU A 103 19.69 -8.83 -8.07
C GLU A 103 20.22 -7.49 -7.57
N GLN A 104 19.82 -7.07 -6.36
CA GLN A 104 20.41 -5.89 -5.73
C GLN A 104 21.90 -6.11 -5.42
N HIS A 105 22.31 -7.34 -5.06
CA HIS A 105 23.70 -7.67 -4.76
C HIS A 105 24.62 -7.54 -5.98
N LYS A 106 24.12 -7.82 -7.19
CA LYS A 106 24.87 -7.61 -8.45
C LYS A 106 25.37 -6.18 -8.61
N ALA A 107 24.68 -5.20 -8.01
CA ALA A 107 25.13 -3.80 -8.03
C ALA A 107 26.43 -3.56 -7.24
N PHE A 108 26.86 -4.48 -6.38
CA PHE A 108 28.12 -4.39 -5.64
C PHE A 108 29.27 -5.15 -6.32
N GLU A 109 28.96 -6.06 -7.25
CA GLU A 109 29.95 -6.84 -7.98
C GLU A 109 30.59 -6.02 -9.11
N PRO A 110 31.85 -6.31 -9.48
CA PRO A 110 32.48 -5.68 -10.65
C PRO A 110 31.78 -6.13 -11.95
N PRO A 111 31.77 -5.30 -13.00
CA PRO A 111 31.23 -5.70 -14.29
C PRO A 111 32.08 -6.80 -14.96
N PRO A 112 31.50 -7.54 -15.92
CA PRO A 112 32.26 -8.39 -16.83
C PRO A 112 33.38 -7.61 -17.55
N GLU A 113 34.45 -8.32 -17.92
CA GLU A 113 35.58 -7.72 -18.63
C GLU A 113 35.13 -7.08 -19.96
N GLY A 114 35.59 -5.86 -20.21
CA GLY A 114 35.24 -5.09 -21.39
C GLY A 114 33.91 -4.34 -21.31
N GLN A 115 33.13 -4.51 -20.23
CA GLN A 115 31.85 -3.82 -20.07
C GLN A 115 31.90 -2.68 -19.05
N ARG A 116 31.15 -1.62 -19.32
CA ARG A 116 30.92 -0.51 -18.40
C ARG A 116 29.72 -0.78 -17.52
N LYS A 117 29.92 -0.78 -16.20
CA LYS A 117 28.84 -0.90 -15.22
C LYS A 117 27.97 0.36 -15.19
N ILE A 118 26.67 0.18 -15.36
CA ILE A 118 25.67 1.24 -15.27
C ILE A 118 24.57 0.79 -14.31
N ILE A 119 24.24 1.59 -13.31
CA ILE A 119 23.27 1.26 -12.26
C ILE A 119 22.13 2.27 -12.33
N LEU A 120 20.91 1.79 -12.57
CA LEU A 120 19.69 2.57 -12.62
C LEU A 120 18.96 2.45 -11.29
N SER A 121 18.85 3.53 -10.52
CA SER A 121 18.35 3.49 -9.14
C SER A 121 17.31 4.56 -8.84
N THR A 122 16.44 4.28 -7.87
CA THR A 122 15.67 5.33 -7.17
C THR A 122 16.49 5.92 -6.01
N ASN A 123 15.84 6.56 -5.05
CA ASN A 123 16.43 7.04 -3.81
C ASN A 123 17.02 5.92 -2.91
N ILE A 124 16.84 4.63 -3.23
CA ILE A 124 17.47 3.53 -2.48
C ILE A 124 19.01 3.62 -2.47
N ALA A 125 19.63 4.07 -3.57
CA ALA A 125 21.08 4.34 -3.62
C ALA A 125 21.50 5.63 -2.91
N GLU A 126 20.56 6.46 -2.44
CA GLU A 126 20.88 7.75 -1.82
C GLU A 126 21.40 7.60 -0.40
N THR A 127 20.85 6.67 0.38
CA THR A 127 21.23 6.41 1.79
C THR A 127 21.61 4.94 2.01
N SER A 128 20.76 4.01 1.61
CA SER A 128 20.78 2.61 2.07
C SER A 128 21.83 1.70 1.44
N VAL A 129 22.42 2.09 0.30
CA VAL A 129 23.33 1.22 -0.47
C VAL A 129 24.66 1.93 -0.71
N THR A 130 25.78 1.24 -0.57
CA THR A 130 27.13 1.77 -0.78
C THR A 130 27.85 1.03 -1.90
N ILE A 131 27.92 1.65 -3.08
CA ILE A 131 28.57 1.07 -4.25
C ILE A 131 29.89 1.82 -4.45
N ASP A 132 30.99 1.10 -4.26
CA ASP A 132 32.31 1.73 -4.12
C ASP A 132 32.95 2.14 -5.45
N ASP A 133 32.60 1.46 -6.54
CA ASP A 133 33.17 1.71 -7.87
C ASP A 133 32.48 2.85 -8.64
N VAL A 134 31.50 3.54 -8.05
CA VAL A 134 30.79 4.68 -8.67
C VAL A 134 31.70 5.89 -8.79
N VAL A 135 31.87 6.38 -10.02
CA VAL A 135 32.64 7.59 -10.35
C VAL A 135 31.77 8.65 -11.01
N TYR A 136 30.73 8.23 -11.72
CA TYR A 136 29.84 9.13 -12.45
C TYR A 136 28.44 9.01 -11.88
N VAL A 137 27.81 10.15 -11.57
CA VAL A 137 26.40 10.20 -11.15
C VAL A 137 25.62 11.07 -12.12
N ILE A 138 24.53 10.52 -12.66
CA ILE A 138 23.52 11.27 -13.41
C ILE A 138 22.28 11.37 -12.54
N ASP A 139 21.95 12.58 -12.10
CA ASP A 139 20.81 12.85 -11.24
C ASP A 139 19.67 13.48 -12.05
N SER A 140 18.57 12.76 -12.27
CA SER A 140 17.39 13.30 -12.95
C SER A 140 16.76 14.49 -12.24
N GLY A 141 17.10 14.72 -10.96
CA GLY A 141 16.61 15.87 -10.20
C GLY A 141 15.20 15.74 -9.66
N VAL A 142 14.55 14.60 -9.86
CA VAL A 142 13.22 14.31 -9.34
C VAL A 142 13.19 12.99 -8.58
N MET A 143 12.17 12.86 -7.74
CA MET A 143 11.87 11.65 -6.99
C MET A 143 10.36 11.52 -6.79
N LYS A 144 9.92 10.32 -6.43
CA LYS A 144 8.55 10.13 -5.94
C LYS A 144 8.50 10.40 -4.44
N GLU A 145 7.56 11.24 -4.02
CA GLU A 145 7.34 11.63 -2.63
C GLU A 145 5.88 11.34 -2.26
N ARG A 146 5.68 10.68 -1.11
CA ARG A 146 4.33 10.50 -0.54
C ARG A 146 3.90 11.84 0.05
N VAL A 147 2.70 12.28 -0.31
CA VAL A 147 2.10 13.52 0.20
C VAL A 147 0.71 13.19 0.74
N TYR A 148 0.49 13.50 2.02
CA TYR A 148 -0.83 13.38 2.63
C TYR A 148 -1.60 14.71 2.50
N GLU A 149 -2.74 14.68 1.83
CA GLU A 149 -3.61 15.86 1.64
C GLU A 149 -4.73 15.83 2.69
N ALA A 150 -4.50 16.42 3.86
CA ALA A 150 -5.44 16.38 5.00
C ALA A 150 -6.85 16.87 4.67
N ASP A 151 -6.99 17.87 3.79
CA ASP A 151 -8.31 18.39 3.37
C ASP A 151 -9.13 17.39 2.56
N LYS A 152 -8.46 16.43 1.90
CA LYS A 152 -9.09 15.42 1.04
C LYS A 152 -9.01 14.01 1.62
N ASP A 153 -8.34 13.85 2.75
CA ASP A 153 -8.13 12.60 3.47
C ASP A 153 -7.59 11.45 2.59
N TYR A 154 -6.61 11.76 1.73
CA TYR A 154 -5.90 10.73 0.96
C TYR A 154 -4.40 11.01 0.84
N SER A 155 -3.66 9.92 0.64
CA SER A 155 -2.24 9.97 0.26
C SER A 155 -2.09 10.01 -1.26
N SER A 156 -1.15 10.80 -1.76
CA SER A 156 -0.73 10.81 -3.17
C SER A 156 0.74 10.46 -3.28
N LEU A 157 1.14 9.88 -4.41
CA LEU A 157 2.53 9.66 -4.75
C LEU A 157 2.90 10.55 -5.93
N ASN A 158 3.49 11.70 -5.62
CA ASN A 158 3.77 12.73 -6.61
C ASN A 158 5.24 12.67 -7.03
N THR A 159 5.50 12.89 -8.31
CA THR A 159 6.85 13.19 -8.77
C THR A 159 7.14 14.66 -8.42
N SER A 160 8.13 14.89 -7.58
CA SER A 160 8.57 16.21 -7.15
C SER A 160 10.07 16.38 -7.39
N LEU A 161 10.52 17.63 -7.49
CA LEU A 161 11.95 17.93 -7.48
C LEU A 161 12.56 17.46 -6.16
N VAL A 162 13.79 16.96 -6.27
CA VAL A 162 14.60 16.60 -5.09
C VAL A 162 14.89 17.84 -4.25
N THR A 163 15.22 17.62 -2.98
CA THR A 163 15.68 18.71 -2.11
C THR A 163 17.17 18.96 -2.28
N LYS A 164 17.67 20.11 -1.81
CA LYS A 164 19.11 20.42 -1.80
C LYS A 164 19.89 19.37 -0.99
N ALA A 165 19.32 18.89 0.11
CA ALA A 165 19.88 17.79 0.89
C ALA A 165 19.99 16.51 0.05
N ASN A 166 18.94 16.14 -0.71
CA ASN A 166 18.98 14.95 -1.56
C ASN A 166 20.04 15.08 -2.68
N ALA A 167 20.06 16.21 -3.40
CA ALA A 167 21.06 16.46 -4.44
C ALA A 167 22.49 16.40 -3.89
N THR A 168 22.70 16.90 -2.66
CA THR A 168 23.99 16.83 -1.96
C THR A 168 24.37 15.38 -1.61
N GLN A 169 23.42 14.56 -1.15
CA GLN A 169 23.65 13.14 -0.87
C GLN A 169 23.98 12.36 -2.14
N ARG A 170 23.21 12.57 -3.22
CA ARG A 170 23.46 11.97 -4.54
C ARG A 170 24.84 12.35 -5.07
N ARG A 171 25.24 13.62 -4.92
CA ARG A 171 26.59 14.08 -5.27
C ARG A 171 27.69 13.34 -4.51
N GLY A 172 27.45 13.04 -3.23
CA GLY A 172 28.37 12.26 -2.39
C GLY A 172 28.62 10.82 -2.87
N ARG A 173 27.82 10.30 -3.81
CA ARG A 173 27.98 8.94 -4.36
C ARG A 173 29.10 8.81 -5.38
N ALA A 174 29.47 9.88 -6.09
CA ALA A 174 30.57 9.88 -7.07
C ALA A 174 31.96 10.07 -6.44
N GLY A 175 32.04 10.53 -5.20
CA GLY A 175 33.29 11.00 -4.57
C GLY A 175 33.82 10.11 -3.45
N ARG A 176 33.47 8.81 -3.44
CA ARG A 176 33.81 7.92 -2.32
C ARG A 176 35.25 7.42 -2.36
N CYS A 177 35.63 6.75 -3.44
CA CYS A 177 36.95 6.10 -3.56
C CYS A 177 37.94 6.93 -4.38
N GLN A 178 37.45 7.80 -5.25
CA GLN A 178 38.26 8.68 -6.10
C GLN A 178 37.47 9.94 -6.48
N ALA A 179 38.13 10.86 -7.19
CA ALA A 179 37.44 12.03 -7.76
C ALA A 179 36.42 11.56 -8.80
N GLY A 180 35.20 12.09 -8.73
CA GLY A 180 34.11 11.73 -9.63
C GLY A 180 33.32 12.93 -10.12
N THR A 181 32.44 12.67 -11.08
CA THR A 181 31.65 13.68 -11.79
C THR A 181 30.17 13.47 -11.51
N VAL A 182 29.46 14.55 -11.24
CA VAL A 182 28.02 14.53 -10.98
C VAL A 182 27.34 15.50 -11.92
N VAL A 183 26.34 15.02 -12.65
CA VAL A 183 25.53 15.84 -13.55
C VAL A 183 24.09 15.84 -13.03
N HIS A 184 23.66 17.00 -12.56
CA HIS A 184 22.28 17.26 -12.19
C HIS A 184 21.50 17.74 -13.42
N LEU A 185 20.42 17.06 -13.78
CA LEU A 185 19.60 17.34 -14.96
C LEU A 185 18.56 18.44 -14.70
N PHE A 186 18.97 19.48 -13.98
CA PHE A 186 18.17 20.67 -13.73
C PHE A 186 19.04 21.92 -13.75
N PRO A 187 18.51 23.07 -14.21
CA PRO A 187 19.25 24.32 -14.24
C PRO A 187 19.67 24.80 -12.85
N SER A 188 20.81 25.49 -12.77
CA SER A 188 21.33 25.97 -11.48
C SER A 188 20.46 26.99 -10.76
N TYR A 189 19.53 27.67 -11.44
CA TYR A 189 18.53 28.54 -10.79
C TYR A 189 17.37 27.75 -10.17
N VAL A 190 17.10 26.53 -10.65
CA VAL A 190 16.09 25.65 -10.04
C VAL A 190 16.62 25.15 -8.71
N LEU A 191 17.91 24.80 -8.62
CA LEU A 191 18.55 24.40 -7.37
C LEU A 191 18.36 25.43 -6.25
N ASP A 192 18.43 26.74 -6.55
CA ASP A 192 18.26 27.78 -5.55
C ASP A 192 16.83 27.81 -4.98
N GLU A 193 15.84 27.54 -5.83
CA GLU A 193 14.40 27.51 -5.54
C GLU A 193 13.95 26.20 -4.88
N MET A 194 14.77 25.14 -4.93
CA MET A 194 14.46 23.86 -4.28
C MET A 194 14.41 24.00 -2.75
N ARG A 195 13.56 23.16 -2.14
CA ARG A 195 13.50 23.00 -0.68
C ARG A 195 14.84 22.53 -0.13
N GLU A 196 15.17 22.98 1.07
CA GLU A 196 16.42 22.61 1.74
C GLU A 196 16.43 21.13 2.14
N TYR A 197 15.35 20.68 2.79
CA TYR A 197 15.22 19.33 3.35
C TYR A 197 13.90 18.67 2.93
N PRO A 198 13.84 17.32 2.89
CA PRO A 198 12.60 16.58 2.66
C PRO A 198 11.54 16.90 3.70
N THR A 199 10.27 16.69 3.35
CA THR A 199 9.16 16.79 4.31
C THR A 199 9.33 15.68 5.35
N PRO A 200 9.31 15.99 6.66
CA PRO A 200 9.33 14.96 7.70
C PRO A 200 8.16 13.98 7.56
N GLU A 201 8.40 12.70 7.86
CA GLU A 201 7.42 11.62 7.68
C GLU A 201 6.07 11.92 8.36
N MET A 202 6.11 12.45 9.59
CA MET A 202 4.94 12.89 10.38
C MET A 202 4.01 13.87 9.65
N LEU A 203 4.52 14.62 8.66
CA LEU A 203 3.73 15.57 7.87
C LEU A 203 3.29 15.00 6.52
N SER A 204 3.67 13.77 6.20
CA SER A 204 3.47 13.12 4.90
C SER A 204 2.68 11.81 4.97
N THR A 205 2.41 11.32 6.18
CA THR A 205 1.63 10.11 6.45
C THR A 205 0.41 10.42 7.30
N SER A 206 -0.53 9.48 7.35
CA SER A 206 -1.64 9.53 8.30
C SER A 206 -1.12 9.27 9.73
N LEU A 207 -1.90 9.68 10.74
CA LEU A 207 -1.44 9.79 12.13
C LEU A 207 -2.12 8.79 13.09
N GLU A 208 -2.90 7.82 12.59
CA GLU A 208 -3.71 6.91 13.41
C GLU A 208 -2.83 6.11 14.37
N GLU A 209 -1.75 5.52 13.87
CA GLU A 209 -0.81 4.75 14.67
C GLU A 209 -0.13 5.62 15.73
N LEU A 210 0.40 6.78 15.32
CA LEU A 210 1.06 7.71 16.24
C LEU A 210 0.11 8.18 17.36
N ILE A 211 -1.11 8.59 17.02
CA ILE A 211 -2.11 9.07 17.98
C ILE A 211 -2.52 7.94 18.92
N LEU A 212 -2.71 6.72 18.40
CA LEU A 212 -3.07 5.57 19.22
C LEU A 212 -1.97 5.23 20.23
N GLN A 213 -0.70 5.21 19.81
CA GLN A 213 0.46 4.99 20.68
C GLN A 213 0.60 6.12 21.72
N LEU A 214 0.43 7.38 21.32
CA LEU A 214 0.47 8.51 22.24
C LEU A 214 -0.63 8.43 23.29
N LYS A 215 -1.85 7.97 22.94
CA LYS A 215 -2.93 7.77 23.92
C LYS A 215 -2.59 6.71 24.97
N VAL A 216 -1.83 5.67 24.61
CA VAL A 216 -1.35 4.66 25.58
C VAL A 216 -0.29 5.25 26.50
N VAL A 217 0.68 5.98 25.96
CA VAL A 217 1.84 6.48 26.72
C VAL A 217 1.49 7.69 27.59
N SER A 218 0.80 8.68 27.01
CA SER A 218 0.58 9.97 27.66
C SER A 218 -0.69 10.01 28.52
N GLY A 219 -1.68 9.15 28.22
CA GLY A 219 -3.02 9.18 28.84
C GLY A 219 -3.74 10.53 28.72
N GLY A 220 -3.17 11.51 28.02
CA GLY A 220 -3.50 12.92 28.11
C GLY A 220 -3.89 13.53 26.76
N ASP A 221 -3.73 14.85 26.66
CA ASP A 221 -4.05 15.61 25.46
C ASP A 221 -2.97 15.39 24.38
N VAL A 222 -3.33 14.58 23.38
CA VAL A 222 -2.50 14.29 22.20
C VAL A 222 -2.16 15.56 21.44
N LYS A 223 -3.10 16.51 21.34
CA LYS A 223 -2.91 17.76 20.61
C LYS A 223 -1.85 18.62 21.30
N ALA A 224 -1.95 18.75 22.62
CA ALA A 224 -0.95 19.48 23.40
C ALA A 224 0.45 18.84 23.30
N THR A 225 0.51 17.51 23.25
CA THR A 225 1.78 16.79 23.10
C THR A 225 2.40 17.03 21.72
N LEU A 226 1.63 16.85 20.64
CA LEU A 226 2.09 17.04 19.27
C LEU A 226 2.41 18.51 18.94
N ALA A 227 1.80 19.47 19.63
CA ALA A 227 2.13 20.89 19.50
C ALA A 227 3.57 21.23 19.95
N THR A 228 4.22 20.35 20.72
CA THR A 228 5.62 20.52 21.15
C THR A 228 6.63 19.80 20.25
N SER A 229 6.17 19.10 19.21
CA SER A 229 7.06 18.34 18.32
C SER A 229 7.84 19.26 17.38
N MET A 230 8.99 18.79 16.89
CA MET A 230 9.81 19.53 15.93
C MET A 230 9.10 19.73 14.57
N ALA A 231 8.20 18.81 14.22
CA ALA A 231 7.42 18.84 13.00
C ALA A 231 5.93 18.73 13.38
N GLN A 232 5.36 19.86 13.83
CA GLN A 232 3.97 19.89 14.28
C GLN A 232 3.01 19.54 13.12
N PRO A 233 2.19 18.48 13.26
CA PRO A 233 1.17 18.16 12.25
C PRO A 233 0.02 19.18 12.26
N SER A 234 -0.70 19.27 11.14
CA SER A 234 -1.88 20.14 11.06
C SER A 234 -3.02 19.63 11.95
N ASP A 235 -3.84 20.55 12.46
CA ASP A 235 -5.03 20.21 13.24
C ASP A 235 -5.97 19.30 12.46
N GLN A 236 -6.11 19.51 11.15
CA GLN A 236 -6.95 18.67 10.29
C GLN A 236 -6.42 17.23 10.19
N ALA A 237 -5.09 17.04 10.05
CA ALA A 237 -4.51 15.70 10.01
C ALA A 237 -4.72 14.94 11.32
N MET A 238 -4.62 15.64 12.46
CA MET A 238 -4.90 15.07 13.77
C MET A 238 -6.38 14.68 13.92
N GLU A 239 -7.31 15.55 13.52
CA GLU A 239 -8.76 15.26 13.61
C GLU A 239 -9.18 14.13 12.65
N ASN A 240 -8.60 14.03 11.44
CA ASN A 240 -8.85 12.91 10.53
C ASN A 240 -8.43 11.57 11.18
N ALA A 241 -7.23 11.52 11.74
CA ALA A 241 -6.74 10.31 12.41
C ALA A 241 -7.58 9.94 13.65
N ILE A 242 -7.99 10.93 14.45
CA ILE A 242 -8.92 10.70 15.58
C ILE A 242 -10.26 10.16 15.07
N PHE A 243 -10.79 10.73 13.99
CA PHE A 243 -12.04 10.28 13.38
C PHE A 243 -11.94 8.83 12.89
N VAL A 244 -10.84 8.45 12.21
CA VAL A 244 -10.58 7.06 11.82
C VAL A 244 -10.52 6.14 13.05
N LEU A 245 -9.78 6.52 14.09
CA LEU A 245 -9.71 5.73 15.33
C LEU A 245 -11.07 5.58 16.03
N GLN A 246 -11.94 6.59 15.96
CA GLN A 246 -13.32 6.49 16.45
C GLN A 246 -14.18 5.55 15.59
N ARG A 247 -14.04 5.58 14.26
CA ARG A 247 -14.69 4.63 13.34
C ARG A 247 -14.23 3.19 13.57
N LEU A 248 -12.99 3.00 13.98
CA LEU A 248 -12.46 1.70 14.39
C LEU A 248 -12.94 1.26 15.76
N HIS A 249 -13.56 2.17 16.53
CA HIS A 249 -13.89 2.04 17.94
C HIS A 249 -12.66 1.85 18.85
N ALA A 250 -11.50 2.27 18.39
CA ALA A 250 -10.28 2.36 19.20
C ALA A 250 -10.39 3.52 20.21
N LEU A 251 -11.08 4.59 19.81
CA LEU A 251 -11.46 5.70 20.68
C LEU A 251 -13.00 5.76 20.83
N ASN A 252 -13.46 6.19 22.00
CA ASN A 252 -14.89 6.50 22.21
C ASN A 252 -15.22 7.93 21.73
N GLN A 253 -16.46 8.37 21.97
CA GLN A 253 -16.93 9.69 21.55
C GLN A 253 -16.17 10.83 22.24
N ASP A 254 -15.70 10.59 23.46
CA ASP A 254 -14.91 11.54 24.26
C ASP A 254 -13.40 11.52 23.90
N LYS A 255 -13.03 10.83 22.81
CA LYS A 255 -11.63 10.66 22.34
C LYS A 255 -10.75 9.93 23.37
N GLU A 256 -11.36 9.12 24.23
CA GLU A 256 -10.67 8.27 25.21
C GLU A 256 -10.45 6.87 24.67
N LEU A 257 -9.39 6.23 25.15
CA LEU A 257 -8.96 4.91 24.69
C LEU A 257 -9.90 3.80 25.19
N THR A 258 -10.48 3.05 24.26
CA THR A 258 -11.34 1.90 24.59
C THR A 258 -10.51 0.65 24.91
N LEU A 259 -11.16 -0.42 25.39
CA LEU A 259 -10.49 -1.71 25.53
C LEU A 259 -9.97 -2.25 24.20
N LEU A 260 -10.76 -2.09 23.12
CA LEU A 260 -10.29 -2.41 21.77
C LEU A 260 -9.07 -1.56 21.41
N GLY A 261 -9.12 -0.25 21.63
CA GLY A 261 -7.99 0.65 21.35
C GLY A 261 -6.70 0.23 22.06
N ARG A 262 -6.79 -0.17 23.34
CA ARG A 262 -5.65 -0.74 24.07
C ARG A 262 -5.12 -2.03 23.44
N ALA A 263 -6.00 -2.93 23.01
CA ALA A 263 -5.61 -4.17 22.36
C ALA A 263 -4.95 -3.92 20.99
N LEU A 264 -5.48 -2.96 20.21
CA LEU A 264 -4.90 -2.56 18.93
C LEU A 264 -3.52 -1.93 19.11
N ALA A 265 -3.35 -1.05 20.09
CA ALA A 265 -2.09 -0.37 20.36
C ALA A 265 -0.98 -1.31 20.84
N ALA A 266 -1.34 -2.49 21.37
CA ALA A 266 -0.37 -3.49 21.82
C ALA A 266 0.30 -4.22 20.65
N LEU A 267 -0.24 -4.12 19.45
CA LEU A 267 0.33 -4.67 18.22
C LEU A 267 1.13 -3.58 17.48
N PRO A 268 2.39 -3.83 17.09
CA PRO A 268 3.24 -2.84 16.41
C PRO A 268 2.93 -2.77 14.90
N VAL A 269 1.67 -2.54 14.55
CA VAL A 269 1.17 -2.44 13.18
C VAL A 269 0.06 -1.40 13.10
N HIS A 270 -0.30 -1.02 11.87
CA HIS A 270 -1.42 -0.11 11.63
C HIS A 270 -2.73 -0.61 12.31
N PRO A 271 -3.55 0.27 12.93
CA PRO A 271 -4.74 -0.15 13.69
C PRO A 271 -5.74 -1.03 12.92
N LEU A 272 -5.89 -0.84 11.60
CA LEU A 272 -6.72 -1.71 10.74
C LEU A 272 -6.19 -3.15 10.71
N VAL A 273 -4.88 -3.31 10.53
CA VAL A 273 -4.20 -4.61 10.48
C VAL A 273 -4.26 -5.29 11.85
N ALA A 274 -4.01 -4.53 12.93
CA ALA A 274 -4.15 -5.01 14.29
C ALA A 274 -5.56 -5.56 14.56
N LYS A 275 -6.60 -4.85 14.08
CA LYS A 275 -8.00 -5.26 14.23
C LYS A 275 -8.28 -6.55 13.45
N THR A 276 -7.73 -6.69 12.24
CA THR A 276 -7.80 -7.94 11.48
C THR A 276 -7.19 -9.11 12.27
N ILE A 277 -6.02 -8.94 12.89
CA ILE A 277 -5.38 -9.98 13.73
C ILE A 277 -6.31 -10.42 14.86
N LEU A 278 -6.91 -9.48 15.59
CA LEU A 278 -7.85 -9.80 16.68
C LEU A 278 -9.06 -10.60 16.19
N PHE A 279 -9.64 -10.22 15.05
CA PHE A 279 -10.72 -11.02 14.44
C PHE A 279 -10.24 -12.39 13.95
N GLY A 280 -9.01 -12.48 13.44
CA GLY A 280 -8.37 -13.75 13.08
C GLY A 280 -8.28 -14.71 14.26
N GLY A 281 -7.98 -14.20 15.45
CA GLY A 281 -8.01 -14.95 16.72
C GLY A 281 -9.40 -15.52 17.02
N ILE A 282 -10.42 -14.67 17.19
CA ILE A 282 -11.76 -15.14 17.61
C ILE A 282 -12.42 -16.07 16.58
N LEU A 283 -12.15 -15.84 15.28
CA LEU A 283 -12.66 -16.64 14.17
C LEU A 283 -11.84 -17.90 13.90
N ARG A 284 -10.73 -18.12 14.62
CA ARG A 284 -9.82 -19.28 14.47
C ARG A 284 -9.21 -19.41 13.08
N CYS A 285 -8.83 -18.27 12.50
CA CYS A 285 -8.10 -18.17 11.23
C CYS A 285 -6.82 -17.32 11.38
N LEU A 286 -6.19 -17.37 12.56
CA LEU A 286 -5.07 -16.50 12.94
C LEU A 286 -3.86 -16.63 12.01
N LYS A 287 -3.38 -17.84 11.68
CA LYS A 287 -2.16 -18.02 10.84
C LYS A 287 -2.31 -17.37 9.45
N PRO A 288 -3.37 -17.64 8.66
CA PRO A 288 -3.61 -16.94 7.39
C PRO A 288 -3.70 -15.41 7.55
N VAL A 289 -4.36 -14.95 8.63
CA VAL A 289 -4.47 -13.51 8.93
C VAL A 289 -3.12 -12.91 9.31
N ALA A 290 -2.28 -13.61 10.05
CA ALA A 290 -0.93 -13.18 10.43
C ALA A 290 -0.03 -13.06 9.19
N VAL A 291 -0.19 -13.95 8.21
CA VAL A 291 0.47 -13.82 6.91
C VAL A 291 0.05 -12.53 6.21
N ILE A 292 -1.25 -12.26 6.14
CA ILE A 292 -1.74 -11.01 5.56
C ILE A 292 -1.17 -9.81 6.30
N ALA A 293 -1.22 -9.82 7.64
CA ALA A 293 -0.70 -8.75 8.46
C ALA A 293 0.81 -8.51 8.25
N ALA A 294 1.60 -9.58 8.12
CA ALA A 294 3.04 -9.50 7.88
C ALA A 294 3.34 -8.81 6.55
N PHE A 295 2.71 -9.24 5.46
CA PHE A 295 2.98 -8.68 4.14
C PHE A 295 2.34 -7.30 3.91
N LEU A 296 1.27 -6.95 4.65
CA LEU A 296 0.76 -5.58 4.69
C LEU A 296 1.69 -4.62 5.48
N SER A 297 2.43 -5.14 6.47
CA SER A 297 3.36 -4.34 7.30
C SER A 297 4.77 -4.25 6.71
N LEU A 298 5.16 -5.22 5.86
CA LEU A 298 6.44 -5.24 5.15
C LEU A 298 6.31 -4.61 3.76
N LYS A 299 6.12 -5.47 2.76
CA LYS A 299 5.90 -5.18 1.35
C LYS A 299 5.38 -6.46 0.68
N SER A 300 4.83 -6.31 -0.52
CA SER A 300 4.45 -7.46 -1.36
C SER A 300 5.63 -8.41 -1.58
N PRO A 301 5.45 -9.74 -1.45
CA PRO A 301 6.50 -10.72 -1.74
C PRO A 301 6.77 -10.89 -3.23
N PHE A 302 5.83 -10.48 -4.09
CA PHE A 302 5.95 -10.55 -5.54
C PHE A 302 6.94 -9.51 -6.06
N VAL A 303 7.96 -9.96 -6.77
CA VAL A 303 8.98 -9.10 -7.39
C VAL A 303 8.48 -8.56 -8.73
N GLN A 304 9.05 -7.42 -9.14
CA GLN A 304 8.84 -6.89 -10.49
C GLN A 304 10.13 -7.02 -11.29
N SER A 305 10.03 -7.60 -12.49
CA SER A 305 11.13 -7.70 -13.45
C SER A 305 11.06 -6.62 -14.52
N VAL A 306 12.22 -6.18 -15.00
CA VAL A 306 12.36 -5.03 -15.92
C VAL A 306 11.82 -5.37 -17.31
N ASP A 307 11.88 -6.64 -17.71
CA ASP A 307 11.34 -7.18 -18.95
C ASP A 307 9.81 -7.41 -18.91
N GLY A 308 9.16 -7.15 -17.75
CA GLY A 308 7.73 -7.30 -17.55
C GLY A 308 7.23 -8.76 -17.56
N SER A 309 8.14 -9.74 -17.59
CA SER A 309 7.80 -11.16 -17.64
C SER A 309 7.27 -11.69 -16.30
N GLU A 310 7.66 -11.08 -15.17
CA GLU A 310 7.29 -11.50 -13.81
C GLU A 310 6.12 -10.71 -13.19
N ASP A 311 5.55 -9.73 -13.89
CA ASP A 311 4.42 -8.89 -13.43
C ASP A 311 3.09 -9.67 -13.28
N LYS A 312 3.13 -11.00 -13.42
CA LYS A 312 2.03 -11.95 -13.25
C LYS A 312 2.13 -12.82 -12.00
N GLY A 313 3.13 -12.62 -11.13
CA GLY A 313 3.35 -13.46 -9.94
C GLY A 313 2.06 -13.70 -9.14
N LYS A 314 1.30 -12.65 -8.82
CA LYS A 314 -0.01 -12.78 -8.12
C LYS A 314 -1.02 -13.65 -8.88
N ALA A 315 -1.09 -13.53 -10.20
CA ALA A 315 -2.07 -14.26 -11.01
C ALA A 315 -1.87 -15.79 -10.97
N ILE A 316 -0.62 -16.26 -10.75
CA ILE A 316 -0.31 -17.67 -10.55
C ILE A 316 -1.04 -18.22 -9.32
N PHE A 317 -1.18 -17.38 -8.28
CA PHE A 317 -1.79 -17.71 -7.00
C PHE A 317 -3.20 -17.13 -6.82
N ASP A 318 -3.86 -16.63 -7.88
CA ASP A 318 -5.21 -16.09 -7.71
C ASP A 318 -6.22 -17.22 -7.51
N ALA A 319 -6.09 -18.33 -8.23
CA ALA A 319 -7.02 -19.46 -8.19
C ALA A 319 -8.51 -19.04 -8.31
N GLN A 320 -8.80 -17.94 -9.02
CA GLN A 320 -10.13 -17.31 -9.09
C GLN A 320 -10.69 -16.87 -7.73
N SER A 321 -9.81 -16.52 -6.79
CA SER A 321 -10.16 -16.01 -5.46
C SER A 321 -10.66 -14.57 -5.51
N HIS A 322 -10.25 -13.83 -6.54
CA HIS A 322 -10.51 -12.41 -6.72
C HIS A 322 -9.97 -11.60 -5.52
N SER A 323 -8.78 -11.96 -5.03
CA SER A 323 -8.17 -11.37 -3.85
C SER A 323 -6.65 -11.36 -3.93
N ASP A 324 -6.06 -10.17 -3.91
CA ASP A 324 -4.60 -10.00 -3.82
C ASP A 324 -4.05 -10.64 -2.55
N LEU A 325 -4.80 -10.56 -1.45
CA LEU A 325 -4.40 -11.09 -0.16
C LEU A 325 -4.52 -12.62 -0.10
N PHE A 326 -5.42 -13.24 -0.86
CA PHE A 326 -5.41 -14.69 -1.06
C PHE A 326 -4.14 -15.13 -1.76
N CYS A 327 -3.73 -14.44 -2.83
CA CYS A 327 -2.49 -14.74 -3.56
C CYS A 327 -1.28 -14.75 -2.63
N VAL A 328 -1.19 -13.77 -1.72
CA VAL A 328 -0.13 -13.69 -0.72
C VAL A 328 -0.15 -14.90 0.22
N VAL A 329 -1.33 -15.25 0.76
CA VAL A 329 -1.46 -16.39 1.68
C VAL A 329 -1.14 -17.71 0.97
N GLN A 330 -1.61 -17.89 -0.27
CA GLN A 330 -1.35 -19.08 -1.06
C GLN A 330 0.13 -19.20 -1.43
N ALA A 331 0.77 -18.10 -1.86
CA ALA A 331 2.21 -18.07 -2.15
C ALA A 331 3.03 -18.43 -0.91
N TYR A 332 2.68 -17.90 0.26
CA TYR A 332 3.33 -18.23 1.53
C TYR A 332 3.17 -19.70 1.90
N ALA A 333 1.97 -20.27 1.78
CA ALA A 333 1.70 -21.66 2.08
C ALA A 333 2.52 -22.61 1.17
N MET A 334 2.52 -22.35 -0.13
CA MET A 334 3.27 -23.13 -1.11
C MET A 334 4.79 -23.00 -0.92
N TRP A 335 5.27 -21.81 -0.58
CA TRP A 335 6.67 -21.57 -0.25
C TRP A 335 7.10 -22.31 1.02
N ARG A 336 6.29 -22.31 2.09
CA ARG A 336 6.56 -23.10 3.30
C ARG A 336 6.69 -24.58 3.00
N ALA A 337 5.85 -25.12 2.12
CA ALA A 337 5.98 -26.50 1.66
C ALA A 337 7.27 -26.74 0.86
N ALA A 338 7.73 -25.76 0.07
CA ALA A 338 9.00 -25.82 -0.64
C ALA A 338 10.22 -25.75 0.30
N VAL A 339 10.17 -24.91 1.34
CA VAL A 339 11.18 -24.85 2.42
C VAL A 339 11.35 -26.23 3.06
N SER A 340 10.24 -26.90 3.42
CA SER A 340 10.28 -28.25 4.00
C SER A 340 10.88 -29.31 3.06
N ARG A 341 10.90 -29.07 1.75
CA ARG A 341 11.55 -29.93 0.74
C ARG A 341 13.00 -29.52 0.45
N GLY A 342 13.48 -28.39 0.98
CA GLY A 342 14.80 -27.83 0.69
C GLY A 342 14.89 -27.15 -0.69
N ASP A 343 13.77 -26.64 -1.20
CA ASP A 343 13.64 -26.12 -2.58
C ASP A 343 13.07 -24.68 -2.60
N SER A 344 13.30 -23.91 -1.54
CA SER A 344 12.73 -22.57 -1.37
C SER A 344 13.20 -21.57 -2.42
N GLU A 345 14.51 -21.55 -2.70
CA GLU A 345 15.15 -20.64 -3.64
C GLU A 345 14.63 -20.85 -5.07
N ALA A 346 14.57 -22.10 -5.53
CA ALA A 346 14.03 -22.43 -6.85
C ALA A 346 12.54 -22.09 -6.94
N PHE A 347 11.76 -22.41 -5.91
CA PHE A 347 10.34 -22.05 -5.85
C PHE A 347 10.14 -20.54 -5.95
N CYS A 348 10.92 -19.74 -5.21
CA CYS A 348 10.83 -18.29 -5.25
C CYS A 348 11.14 -17.74 -6.65
N LYS A 349 12.21 -18.25 -7.28
CA LYS A 349 12.61 -17.87 -8.64
C LYS A 349 11.56 -18.22 -9.69
N GLU A 350 11.00 -19.43 -9.64
CA GLU A 350 10.00 -19.89 -10.61
C GLU A 350 8.67 -19.13 -10.52
N ASN A 351 8.35 -18.57 -9.35
CA ASN A 351 7.06 -17.93 -9.08
C ASN A 351 7.14 -16.41 -8.91
N GLY A 352 8.30 -15.80 -9.16
CA GLY A 352 8.49 -14.35 -9.04
C GLY A 352 8.30 -13.85 -7.60
N LEU A 353 8.90 -14.53 -6.63
CA LEU A 353 8.86 -14.17 -5.20
C LEU A 353 10.25 -13.80 -4.69
N SER A 354 10.30 -12.88 -3.73
CA SER A 354 11.54 -12.54 -3.01
C SER A 354 11.72 -13.44 -1.79
N GLU A 355 12.73 -14.33 -1.82
CA GLU A 355 13.03 -15.24 -0.70
C GLU A 355 13.30 -14.49 0.62
N GLU A 356 14.07 -13.39 0.56
CA GLU A 356 14.30 -12.51 1.72
C GLU A 356 12.98 -11.98 2.30
N THR A 357 12.08 -11.49 1.45
CA THR A 357 10.78 -10.95 1.89
C THR A 357 9.90 -12.06 2.47
N MET A 358 9.99 -13.28 1.94
CA MET A 358 9.26 -14.44 2.46
C MET A 358 9.77 -14.85 3.85
N GLU A 359 11.09 -14.89 4.05
CA GLU A 359 11.68 -15.19 5.36
C GLU A 359 11.39 -14.11 6.40
N LEU A 360 11.51 -12.82 6.05
CA LEU A 360 11.12 -11.72 6.93
C LEU A 360 9.63 -11.80 7.28
N GLY A 361 8.79 -12.11 6.28
CA GLY A 361 7.36 -12.35 6.47
C GLY A 361 7.10 -13.48 7.45
N ARG A 362 7.82 -14.61 7.33
CA ARG A 362 7.73 -15.75 8.26
C ARG A 362 8.05 -15.33 9.70
N LEU A 363 9.13 -14.58 9.92
CA LEU A 363 9.50 -14.09 11.25
C LEU A 363 8.40 -13.22 11.86
N MET A 364 7.77 -12.34 11.07
CA MET A 364 6.65 -11.53 11.53
C MET A 364 5.38 -12.34 11.79
N VAL A 365 5.09 -13.35 10.97
CA VAL A 365 3.99 -14.30 11.21
C VAL A 365 4.18 -14.98 12.56
N ASP A 366 5.36 -15.53 12.81
CA ASP A 366 5.70 -16.21 14.06
C ASP A 366 5.55 -15.25 15.26
N GLN A 367 5.97 -13.99 15.10
CA GLN A 367 5.82 -12.95 16.12
C GLN A 367 4.34 -12.61 16.40
N PHE A 368 3.51 -12.41 15.36
CA PHE A 368 2.09 -12.10 15.55
C PHE A 368 1.31 -13.26 16.15
N VAL A 369 1.61 -14.49 15.76
CA VAL A 369 1.02 -15.69 16.36
C VAL A 369 1.44 -15.78 17.81
N SER A 370 2.74 -15.71 18.12
CA SER A 370 3.26 -15.79 19.49
C SER A 370 2.70 -14.69 20.39
N PHE A 371 2.55 -13.46 19.89
CA PHE A 371 1.94 -12.37 20.64
C PHE A 371 0.46 -12.64 20.94
N SER A 372 -0.28 -13.13 19.94
CA SER A 372 -1.69 -13.44 20.10
C SER A 372 -1.89 -14.57 21.10
N VAL A 373 -1.05 -15.62 21.04
CA VAL A 373 -0.95 -16.70 22.03
C VAL A 373 -0.67 -16.17 23.43
N GLY A 374 0.45 -15.47 23.60
CA GLY A 374 0.85 -14.95 24.91
C GLY A 374 -0.16 -13.98 25.52
N SER A 375 -1.03 -13.38 24.72
CA SER A 375 -2.10 -12.47 25.17
C SER A 375 -3.41 -13.19 25.54
N GLY A 376 -3.50 -14.52 25.40
CA GLY A 376 -4.73 -15.31 25.61
C GLY A 376 -5.70 -15.27 24.42
N TYR A 377 -5.23 -14.82 23.25
CA TYR A 377 -5.97 -14.83 21.98
C TYR A 377 -5.74 -16.14 21.20
N ASP A 378 -5.61 -17.26 21.89
CA ASP A 378 -5.37 -18.62 21.40
C ASP A 378 -6.32 -19.69 21.97
N GLY A 379 -6.85 -19.51 23.18
CA GLY A 379 -7.80 -20.44 23.82
C GLY A 379 -7.21 -21.82 24.17
N ALA A 380 -7.93 -22.59 25.00
CA ALA A 380 -7.47 -23.86 25.57
C ALA A 380 -7.25 -25.04 24.58
N ASP A 381 -7.53 -24.84 23.29
CA ASP A 381 -7.31 -25.83 22.22
C ASP A 381 -5.92 -25.71 21.58
N VAL A 382 -5.09 -24.78 22.07
CA VAL A 382 -3.70 -24.60 21.64
C VAL A 382 -2.78 -25.33 22.59
N ASP A 383 -2.05 -26.32 22.06
CA ASP A 383 -0.97 -26.96 22.80
C ASP A 383 0.19 -25.93 22.90
N PRO A 384 0.51 -25.43 24.11
CA PRO A 384 1.57 -24.44 24.28
C PRO A 384 2.95 -24.97 23.86
N ASP A 385 3.11 -26.29 23.80
CA ASP A 385 4.34 -26.98 23.43
C ASP A 385 4.39 -27.31 21.91
N ASP A 386 3.33 -27.02 21.16
CA ASP A 386 3.25 -27.18 19.70
C ASP A 386 2.88 -25.85 18.99
N PRO A 387 3.86 -25.08 18.52
CA PRO A 387 3.64 -23.89 17.69
C PRO A 387 2.83 -24.18 16.40
N ASP A 388 2.75 -25.45 15.98
CA ASP A 388 1.99 -25.93 14.83
C ASP A 388 0.54 -26.30 15.15
N SER A 389 0.11 -26.14 16.42
CA SER A 389 -1.24 -26.36 16.90
C SER A 389 -2.31 -25.47 16.24
N TYR A 390 -1.97 -24.23 15.88
CA TYR A 390 -2.79 -23.52 14.88
C TYR A 390 -2.60 -24.23 13.57
N CYS A 391 -3.69 -24.65 12.90
CA CYS A 391 -3.62 -25.26 11.58
C CYS A 391 -2.50 -24.59 10.79
N GLU A 392 -1.44 -25.34 10.44
CA GLU A 392 -0.55 -24.89 9.39
C GLU A 392 -1.43 -24.37 8.24
N ILE A 393 -0.93 -23.39 7.48
CA ILE A 393 -1.64 -22.99 6.27
C ILE A 393 -1.48 -24.15 5.30
N ASP A 394 -2.33 -25.15 5.50
CA ASP A 394 -2.40 -26.32 4.70
C ASP A 394 -2.97 -25.85 3.38
N VAL A 395 -2.14 -25.98 2.34
CA VAL A 395 -2.50 -25.62 0.97
C VAL A 395 -3.79 -26.32 0.57
N ASP A 396 -4.03 -27.54 1.06
CA ASP A 396 -5.24 -28.32 0.77
C ASP A 396 -6.49 -27.77 1.47
N HIS A 397 -6.33 -27.02 2.57
CA HIS A 397 -7.43 -26.39 3.30
C HIS A 397 -7.66 -24.91 2.90
N LEU A 398 -6.68 -24.26 2.28
CA LEU A 398 -6.81 -22.91 1.74
C LEU A 398 -7.44 -22.92 0.35
N VAL A 399 -8.72 -23.28 0.29
CA VAL A 399 -9.49 -23.36 -0.97
C VAL A 399 -10.41 -22.15 -1.09
N VAL A 400 -10.55 -21.62 -2.32
CA VAL A 400 -11.53 -20.58 -2.62
C VAL A 400 -12.94 -21.07 -2.29
N GLY A 401 -13.66 -20.30 -1.48
CA GLY A 401 -14.98 -20.70 -0.95
C GLY A 401 -14.91 -21.70 0.22
N GLY A 402 -13.73 -22.19 0.60
CA GLY A 402 -13.54 -23.05 1.76
C GLY A 402 -13.75 -22.31 3.09
N LYS A 403 -14.00 -23.07 4.16
CA LYS A 403 -14.35 -22.53 5.49
C LYS A 403 -13.33 -21.53 6.02
N THR A 404 -12.04 -21.87 5.92
CA THR A 404 -10.94 -21.04 6.39
C THR A 404 -10.94 -19.70 5.68
N TRP A 405 -10.98 -19.69 4.34
CA TRP A 405 -10.95 -18.46 3.57
C TRP A 405 -12.19 -17.59 3.77
N THR A 406 -13.37 -18.19 3.94
CA THR A 406 -14.59 -17.47 4.33
C THR A 406 -14.40 -16.70 5.65
N LEU A 407 -13.81 -17.34 6.66
CA LEU A 407 -13.55 -16.69 7.95
C LEU A 407 -12.43 -15.64 7.85
N VAL A 408 -11.42 -15.86 7.00
CA VAL A 408 -10.38 -14.84 6.72
C VAL A 408 -11.01 -13.61 6.06
N LYS A 409 -11.88 -13.76 5.05
CA LYS A 409 -12.60 -12.63 4.44
C LYS A 409 -13.43 -11.85 5.47
N ALA A 410 -14.04 -12.54 6.44
CA ALA A 410 -14.76 -11.90 7.53
C ALA A 410 -13.83 -11.10 8.44
N ALA A 411 -12.69 -11.67 8.85
CA ALA A 411 -11.68 -10.96 9.63
C ALA A 411 -11.12 -9.74 8.90
N LEU A 412 -10.86 -9.87 7.60
CA LEU A 412 -10.40 -8.77 6.74
C LEU A 412 -11.43 -7.66 6.66
N THR A 413 -12.69 -7.99 6.37
CA THR A 413 -13.75 -7.00 6.22
C THR A 413 -13.99 -6.25 7.54
N CYS A 414 -14.01 -6.96 8.66
CA CYS A 414 -14.24 -6.36 9.97
C CYS A 414 -13.03 -5.57 10.49
N GLY A 415 -11.81 -5.98 10.15
CA GLY A 415 -10.59 -5.25 10.52
C GLY A 415 -10.33 -4.02 9.67
N HIS A 416 -10.58 -4.12 8.35
CA HIS A 416 -10.39 -3.02 7.41
C HIS A 416 -11.61 -2.10 7.29
N TRP A 417 -12.76 -2.42 7.89
CA TRP A 417 -13.89 -1.49 7.90
C TRP A 417 -13.43 -0.14 8.45
N PRO A 418 -13.60 0.97 7.70
CA PRO A 418 -14.54 1.17 6.59
C PRO A 418 -13.95 1.15 5.16
N ASN A 419 -12.72 0.67 4.97
CA ASN A 419 -12.01 0.63 3.68
C ASN A 419 -12.66 -0.36 2.70
N VAL A 420 -13.82 0.03 2.18
CA VAL A 420 -14.60 -0.72 1.20
C VAL A 420 -15.05 0.19 0.07
N VAL A 421 -15.15 -0.39 -1.12
CA VAL A 421 -15.83 0.23 -2.27
C VAL A 421 -16.97 -0.65 -2.77
N GLY A 422 -18.08 -0.01 -3.11
CA GLY A 422 -19.27 -0.63 -3.65
C GLY A 422 -19.38 -0.48 -5.17
N ALA A 423 -19.79 -1.54 -5.85
CA ALA A 423 -20.11 -1.54 -7.27
C ALA A 423 -21.45 -0.83 -7.51
N CYS A 424 -21.38 0.41 -7.98
CA CYS A 424 -22.55 1.23 -8.26
C CYS A 424 -22.84 1.28 -9.76
N THR A 425 -24.11 1.14 -10.13
CA THR A 425 -24.63 1.31 -11.50
C THR A 425 -25.82 2.26 -11.47
N ASN A 426 -25.78 3.31 -12.29
CA ASN A 426 -26.89 4.27 -12.45
C ASN A 426 -26.86 4.90 -13.85
N GLU A 427 -27.99 5.48 -14.29
CA GLU A 427 -28.16 6.31 -15.48
C GLU A 427 -27.11 7.41 -15.59
N TYR A 428 -26.70 8.02 -14.47
CA TYR A 428 -25.63 9.02 -14.44
C TYR A 428 -24.34 8.51 -15.09
N TYR A 429 -24.01 7.22 -14.89
CA TYR A 429 -22.84 6.55 -15.45
C TYR A 429 -23.13 5.77 -16.74
N ARG A 430 -24.27 6.04 -17.40
CA ARG A 430 -24.68 5.39 -18.66
C ARG A 430 -24.65 3.86 -18.59
N GLY A 431 -24.96 3.29 -17.42
CA GLY A 431 -24.97 1.84 -17.21
C GLY A 431 -23.59 1.19 -17.00
N LYS A 432 -22.50 1.97 -16.88
CA LYS A 432 -21.19 1.43 -16.47
C LYS A 432 -21.13 1.24 -14.95
N THR A 433 -20.52 0.14 -14.52
CA THR A 433 -20.19 -0.10 -13.11
C THR A 433 -18.98 0.74 -12.73
N VAL A 434 -19.12 1.51 -11.63
CA VAL A 434 -18.02 2.26 -11.00
C VAL A 434 -17.87 1.80 -9.55
N TRP A 435 -16.66 1.88 -9.02
CA TRP A 435 -16.37 1.57 -7.63
C TRP A 435 -16.31 2.86 -6.82
N LEU A 436 -17.28 3.06 -5.93
CA LEU A 436 -17.37 4.24 -5.09
C LEU A 436 -17.00 3.90 -3.65
N ASN A 437 -16.45 4.84 -2.90
CA ASN A 437 -16.43 4.75 -1.43
C ASN A 437 -17.69 5.38 -0.80
N ASP A 438 -17.74 5.40 0.53
CA ASP A 438 -18.79 6.01 1.34
C ASP A 438 -18.94 7.54 1.13
N ALA A 439 -17.87 8.21 0.69
CA ALA A 439 -17.86 9.62 0.31
C ALA A 439 -18.26 9.89 -1.16
N ALA A 440 -18.76 8.88 -1.88
CA ALA A 440 -19.11 8.96 -3.31
C ALA A 440 -17.94 9.33 -4.24
N VAL A 441 -16.71 9.06 -3.81
CA VAL A 441 -15.50 9.23 -4.62
C VAL A 441 -15.25 7.95 -5.40
N GLU A 442 -14.94 8.08 -6.70
CA GLU A 442 -14.55 6.95 -7.54
C GLU A 442 -13.10 6.53 -7.23
N LEU A 443 -12.92 5.23 -6.95
CA LEU A 443 -11.61 4.61 -6.84
C LEU A 443 -11.49 3.48 -7.85
N VAL A 444 -10.27 3.20 -8.29
CA VAL A 444 -10.01 2.08 -9.20
C VAL A 444 -8.94 1.15 -8.62
N PRO A 445 -9.12 -0.18 -8.68
CA PRO A 445 -8.06 -1.11 -8.29
C PRO A 445 -6.75 -0.78 -9.00
N PHE A 446 -5.66 -0.70 -8.25
CA PHE A 446 -4.35 -0.44 -8.83
C PHE A 446 -3.97 -1.54 -9.83
N ARG A 447 -3.20 -1.19 -10.87
CA ARG A 447 -2.93 -2.07 -12.03
C ARG A 447 -2.24 -3.40 -11.70
N SER A 448 -1.57 -3.53 -10.55
CA SER A 448 -0.95 -4.79 -10.12
C SER A 448 -1.91 -5.68 -9.32
N SER A 449 -3.15 -5.25 -9.14
CA SER A 449 -4.19 -6.00 -8.45
C SER A 449 -4.81 -7.07 -9.36
N VAL A 450 -5.05 -8.27 -8.85
CA VAL A 450 -5.69 -9.36 -9.62
C VAL A 450 -7.13 -9.04 -10.05
N VAL A 451 -7.77 -8.06 -9.39
CA VAL A 451 -9.13 -7.61 -9.75
C VAL A 451 -9.14 -6.50 -10.82
N SER A 452 -8.02 -5.82 -11.11
CA SER A 452 -8.01 -4.65 -12.01
C SER A 452 -8.34 -4.99 -13.47
N PHE A 453 -8.14 -6.25 -13.87
CA PHE A 453 -8.34 -6.72 -15.24
C PHE A 453 -9.69 -7.43 -15.45
N GLN A 454 -10.52 -7.52 -14.41
CA GLN A 454 -11.72 -8.33 -14.47
C GLN A 454 -12.94 -7.52 -14.87
N SER A 455 -13.60 -7.96 -15.95
CA SER A 455 -14.80 -7.30 -16.48
C SER A 455 -16.03 -7.51 -15.59
N LYS A 456 -16.07 -8.58 -14.80
CA LYS A 456 -17.16 -8.89 -13.88
C LYS A 456 -16.63 -9.65 -12.66
N LEU A 457 -16.84 -9.08 -11.48
CA LEU A 457 -16.56 -9.74 -10.19
C LEU A 457 -17.80 -10.47 -9.68
N PRO A 458 -17.62 -11.54 -8.86
CA PRO A 458 -18.75 -12.26 -8.26
C PRO A 458 -19.50 -11.42 -7.22
N GLY A 459 -18.78 -10.58 -6.46
CA GLY A 459 -19.33 -9.71 -5.42
C GLY A 459 -19.56 -8.26 -5.87
N GLN A 460 -20.37 -7.54 -5.10
CA GLN A 460 -20.61 -6.11 -5.28
C GLN A 460 -19.65 -5.21 -4.49
N TRP A 461 -18.69 -5.80 -3.77
CA TRP A 461 -17.83 -5.07 -2.85
C TRP A 461 -16.37 -5.49 -2.99
N LEU A 462 -15.48 -4.51 -2.82
CA LEU A 462 -14.06 -4.74 -2.60
C LEU A 462 -13.69 -4.19 -1.24
N VAL A 463 -12.99 -4.99 -0.44
CA VAL A 463 -12.24 -4.53 0.72
C VAL A 463 -10.82 -4.23 0.25
N TYR A 464 -10.23 -3.13 0.70
CA TYR A 464 -8.88 -2.72 0.31
C TYR A 464 -8.03 -2.37 1.53
N SER A 465 -6.70 -2.49 1.39
CA SER A 465 -5.74 -2.18 2.47
C SER A 465 -5.65 -0.68 2.72
N ASP A 466 -5.30 0.06 1.66
CA ASP A 466 -5.08 1.50 1.64
C ASP A 466 -5.50 2.08 0.27
N SER A 467 -5.62 3.40 0.17
CA SER A 467 -5.87 4.10 -1.08
C SER A 467 -4.82 5.17 -1.33
N MET A 468 -4.40 5.27 -2.59
CA MET A 468 -3.36 6.22 -2.99
C MET A 468 -3.60 6.76 -4.39
N LYS A 469 -3.31 8.04 -4.59
CA LYS A 469 -3.40 8.69 -5.89
C LYS A 469 -2.07 8.58 -6.66
N PHE A 470 -2.10 7.85 -7.77
CA PHE A 470 -1.00 7.75 -8.75
C PHE A 470 -1.28 8.53 -10.05
N GLY A 471 -2.32 9.35 -10.05
CA GLY A 471 -2.94 10.02 -11.19
C GLY A 471 -4.45 9.89 -11.11
N ARG A 472 -4.95 8.66 -10.98
CA ARG A 472 -6.28 8.33 -10.45
C ARG A 472 -6.15 7.89 -8.99
N LEU A 473 -7.20 8.08 -8.21
CA LEU A 473 -7.28 7.53 -6.86
C LEU A 473 -7.46 6.03 -6.98
N SER A 474 -6.55 5.26 -6.39
CA SER A 474 -6.50 3.80 -6.55
C SER A 474 -6.55 3.08 -5.22
N THR A 475 -7.23 1.94 -5.18
CA THR A 475 -7.21 1.03 -4.04
C THR A 475 -6.07 0.02 -4.16
N LEU A 476 -5.41 -0.26 -3.04
CA LEU A 476 -4.32 -1.22 -2.89
C LEU A 476 -4.84 -2.51 -2.24
N GLU A 477 -4.17 -3.63 -2.51
CA GLU A 477 -4.50 -5.01 -2.07
C GLU A 477 -6.01 -5.26 -1.93
N ASN A 478 -6.66 -5.56 -3.04
CA ASN A 478 -8.11 -5.68 -3.11
C ASN A 478 -8.56 -7.13 -2.83
N THR A 479 -9.67 -7.28 -2.12
CA THR A 479 -10.36 -8.55 -1.90
C THR A 479 -11.83 -8.41 -2.22
N CYS A 480 -12.32 -9.18 -3.20
CA CYS A 480 -13.74 -9.22 -3.51
C CYS A 480 -14.52 -9.98 -2.44
N VAL A 481 -15.57 -9.33 -1.94
CA VAL A 481 -16.51 -9.88 -0.96
C VAL A 481 -17.95 -9.67 -1.43
N HIS A 482 -18.84 -10.57 -1.04
CA HIS A 482 -20.27 -10.37 -1.25
C HIS A 482 -20.91 -9.62 -0.07
N THR A 483 -22.17 -9.23 -0.23
CA THR A 483 -22.88 -8.32 0.67
C THR A 483 -23.01 -8.84 2.10
N GLY A 484 -23.02 -10.17 2.31
CA GLY A 484 -23.10 -10.77 3.64
C GLY A 484 -21.97 -10.29 4.57
N TYR A 485 -20.75 -10.13 4.07
CA TYR A 485 -19.62 -9.61 4.85
C TYR A 485 -19.85 -8.16 5.30
N ILE A 486 -20.37 -7.33 4.39
CA ILE A 486 -20.66 -5.91 4.66
C ILE A 486 -21.77 -5.77 5.71
N LEU A 487 -22.84 -6.55 5.57
CA LEU A 487 -23.95 -6.58 6.53
C LEU A 487 -23.51 -7.02 7.93
N LEU A 488 -22.48 -7.86 8.06
CA LEU A 488 -21.94 -8.24 9.37
C LEU A 488 -21.03 -7.17 9.97
N CYS A 489 -20.18 -6.55 9.14
CA CYS A 489 -19.08 -5.72 9.62
C CYS A 489 -19.40 -4.21 9.68
N CYS A 490 -20.43 -3.70 9.00
CA CYS A 490 -20.76 -2.26 9.08
C CYS A 490 -21.10 -1.82 10.51
N THR A 491 -20.89 -0.55 10.85
CA THR A 491 -21.07 -0.07 12.23
C THR A 491 -22.55 0.11 12.57
N GLU A 492 -23.30 0.80 11.71
CA GLU A 492 -24.73 1.07 11.83
C GLU A 492 -25.45 0.32 10.71
N LEU A 493 -26.47 -0.46 11.06
CA LEU A 493 -27.33 -1.16 10.12
C LEU A 493 -28.79 -0.85 10.43
N LYS A 494 -29.48 -0.25 9.47
CA LYS A 494 -30.92 0.06 9.56
C LYS A 494 -31.66 -0.70 8.48
N TRP A 495 -32.86 -1.15 8.83
CA TRP A 495 -33.70 -1.93 7.94
C TRP A 495 -35.15 -1.43 7.98
N HIS A 496 -35.70 -1.13 6.81
CA HIS A 496 -37.10 -0.74 6.65
C HIS A 496 -37.67 -1.37 5.37
N ALA A 497 -38.60 -2.32 5.52
CA ALA A 497 -39.11 -3.12 4.41
C ALA A 497 -37.98 -3.79 3.59
N ASN A 498 -37.77 -3.39 2.34
CA ASN A 498 -36.69 -3.87 1.48
C ASN A 498 -35.49 -2.91 1.42
N GLU A 499 -35.59 -1.74 2.07
CA GLU A 499 -34.53 -0.75 2.11
C GLU A 499 -33.58 -1.06 3.27
N VAL A 500 -32.29 -1.04 2.96
CA VAL A 500 -31.21 -1.30 3.91
C VAL A 500 -30.26 -0.12 3.87
N TRP A 501 -29.94 0.42 5.06
CA TRP A 501 -28.91 1.43 5.22
C TRP A 501 -27.78 0.86 6.07
N MET A 502 -26.55 1.05 5.60
CA MET A 502 -25.33 0.57 6.26
C MET A 502 -24.38 1.75 6.38
N ASP A 503 -24.25 2.33 7.56
CA ASP A 503 -23.48 3.56 7.76
C ASP A 503 -23.86 4.69 6.76
N TRP A 504 -23.04 4.92 5.74
CA TRP A 504 -23.24 5.90 4.66
C TRP A 504 -23.65 5.25 3.34
N TRP A 505 -24.18 4.03 3.36
CA TRP A 505 -24.63 3.29 2.19
C TRP A 505 -26.12 3.03 2.24
N GLN A 506 -26.78 3.03 1.08
CA GLN A 506 -28.17 2.63 0.93
C GLN A 506 -28.35 1.74 -0.29
N GLY A 507 -29.21 0.73 -0.17
CA GLY A 507 -29.66 -0.08 -1.30
C GLY A 507 -30.95 -0.81 -0.96
N THR A 508 -31.53 -1.48 -1.96
CA THR A 508 -32.68 -2.36 -1.75
C THR A 508 -32.28 -3.83 -1.85
N MET A 509 -32.83 -4.67 -0.98
CA MET A 509 -32.56 -6.11 -0.95
C MET A 509 -33.85 -6.89 -0.72
N ALA A 510 -34.09 -7.92 -1.52
CA ALA A 510 -35.26 -8.77 -1.38
C ALA A 510 -35.04 -9.87 -0.32
N GLN A 511 -36.03 -10.06 0.56
CA GLN A 511 -36.19 -11.23 1.42
C GLN A 511 -34.94 -11.71 2.20
N LEU A 512 -34.39 -10.84 3.06
CA LEU A 512 -33.47 -11.25 4.11
C LEU A 512 -34.11 -11.05 5.49
N ASN A 513 -33.94 -12.03 6.38
CA ASN A 513 -34.39 -11.91 7.77
C ASN A 513 -33.41 -10.99 8.53
N SER A 514 -33.80 -9.73 8.74
CA SER A 514 -33.00 -8.73 9.46
C SER A 514 -32.67 -9.15 10.90
N GLU A 515 -33.55 -9.90 11.57
CA GLU A 515 -33.31 -10.41 12.93
C GLU A 515 -32.19 -11.46 12.96
N LYS A 516 -32.08 -12.32 11.93
CA LYS A 516 -30.94 -13.25 11.80
C LYS A 516 -29.63 -12.47 11.69
N VAL A 517 -29.58 -11.43 10.87
CA VAL A 517 -28.39 -10.58 10.68
C VAL A 517 -28.03 -9.84 11.98
N PHE A 518 -29.00 -9.20 12.63
CA PHE A 518 -28.78 -8.51 13.90
C PHE A 518 -28.26 -9.43 14.99
N LYS A 519 -28.80 -10.65 15.09
CA LYS A 519 -28.32 -11.65 16.05
C LYS A 519 -26.87 -12.06 15.77
N LEU A 520 -26.51 -12.29 14.51
CA LEU A 520 -25.14 -12.62 14.12
C LEU A 520 -24.17 -11.48 14.43
N ARG A 521 -24.53 -10.23 14.10
CA ARG A 521 -23.76 -9.02 14.44
C ARG A 521 -23.55 -8.89 15.94
N THR A 522 -24.62 -9.01 16.73
CA THR A 522 -24.54 -8.97 18.19
C THR A 522 -23.59 -10.04 18.72
N ASN A 523 -23.71 -11.29 18.27
CA ASN A 523 -22.85 -12.37 18.72
C ASN A 523 -21.38 -12.16 18.34
N LEU A 524 -21.10 -11.67 17.13
CA LEU A 524 -19.74 -11.38 16.67
C LEU A 524 -19.06 -10.33 17.55
N TYR A 525 -19.70 -9.17 17.70
CA TYR A 525 -19.08 -8.04 18.40
C TYR A 525 -19.11 -8.16 19.93
N LEU A 526 -20.19 -8.71 20.51
CA LEU A 526 -20.23 -9.00 21.93
C LEU A 526 -19.28 -10.14 22.30
N GLY A 527 -19.12 -11.12 21.39
CA GLY A 527 -18.11 -12.16 21.51
C GLY A 527 -16.70 -11.58 21.56
N LEU A 528 -16.33 -10.70 20.61
CA LEU A 528 -15.04 -10.00 20.64
C LEU A 528 -14.85 -9.22 21.95
N LYS A 529 -15.85 -8.46 22.40
CA LYS A 529 -15.77 -7.72 23.66
C LYS A 529 -15.49 -8.64 24.86
N ARG A 530 -16.23 -9.74 25.00
CA ARG A 530 -16.04 -10.73 26.07
C ARG A 530 -14.64 -11.34 26.04
N VAL A 531 -14.16 -11.68 24.85
CA VAL A 531 -12.80 -12.20 24.66
C VAL A 531 -11.76 -11.19 25.11
N LEU A 532 -11.88 -9.91 24.74
CA LEU A 532 -10.91 -8.89 25.15
C LEU A 532 -10.97 -8.61 26.66
N GLU A 533 -12.17 -8.61 27.26
CA GLU A 533 -12.36 -8.39 28.71
C GLU A 533 -11.81 -9.56 29.53
N GLY A 534 -12.08 -10.79 29.10
CA GLY A 534 -11.64 -12.01 29.77
C GLY A 534 -10.22 -12.45 29.41
N ARG A 535 -9.63 -11.91 28.34
CA ARG A 535 -8.40 -12.39 27.69
C ARG A 535 -8.44 -13.91 27.44
N ASP A 536 -9.57 -14.37 26.90
CA ASP A 536 -9.85 -15.79 26.69
C ASP A 536 -10.69 -16.00 25.43
N LEU A 537 -10.11 -16.62 24.39
CA LEU A 537 -10.84 -16.95 23.16
C LEU A 537 -11.94 -18.00 23.33
N SER A 538 -11.91 -18.82 24.38
CA SER A 538 -12.95 -19.83 24.62
C SER A 538 -14.33 -19.17 24.79
N LEU A 539 -14.33 -17.90 25.20
CA LEU A 539 -15.51 -17.05 25.30
C LEU A 539 -16.15 -16.71 23.94
N PHE A 540 -15.49 -17.04 22.82
CA PHE A 540 -16.07 -17.01 21.48
C PHE A 540 -16.46 -18.43 21.02
N PRO A 541 -17.74 -18.83 21.16
CA PRO A 541 -18.15 -20.22 21.00
C PRO A 541 -18.03 -20.71 19.55
N GLN A 542 -17.71 -21.99 19.37
CA GLN A 542 -17.71 -22.64 18.05
C GLN A 542 -19.05 -22.50 17.33
N SER A 543 -20.17 -22.62 18.05
CA SER A 543 -21.52 -22.43 17.49
C SER A 543 -21.74 -21.04 16.87
N THR A 544 -21.07 -20.01 17.40
CA THR A 544 -21.11 -18.66 16.81
C THR A 544 -20.33 -18.62 15.51
N ARG A 545 -19.13 -19.23 15.47
CA ARG A 545 -18.35 -19.36 14.22
C ARG A 545 -19.11 -20.14 13.15
N ASP A 546 -19.73 -21.25 13.51
CA ASP A 546 -20.51 -22.08 12.57
C ASP A 546 -21.70 -21.31 12.01
N SER A 547 -22.40 -20.53 12.85
CA SER A 547 -23.51 -19.69 12.42
C SER A 547 -23.08 -18.56 11.46
N LEU A 548 -21.91 -17.96 11.71
CA LEU A 548 -21.32 -16.95 10.82
C LEU A 548 -20.89 -17.58 9.49
N LEU A 549 -20.25 -18.75 9.54
CA LEU A 549 -19.84 -19.49 8.36
C LEU A 549 -21.04 -19.89 7.49
N GLU A 550 -22.10 -20.41 8.08
CA GLU A 550 -23.35 -20.74 7.37
C GLU A 550 -23.93 -19.51 6.65
N PHE A 551 -23.95 -18.37 7.33
CA PHE A 551 -24.45 -17.12 6.76
C PHE A 551 -23.58 -16.59 5.61
N LEU A 552 -22.26 -16.70 5.75
CA LEU A 552 -21.28 -16.19 4.79
C LEU A 552 -21.00 -17.12 3.61
N HIS A 553 -21.38 -18.39 3.68
CA HIS A 553 -21.18 -19.32 2.57
C HIS A 553 -22.23 -19.13 1.45
N VAL A 554 -23.30 -18.39 1.73
CA VAL A 554 -24.41 -18.17 0.80
C VAL A 554 -24.25 -16.83 0.09
N ASP A 555 -23.75 -16.86 -1.16
CA ASP A 555 -23.68 -15.69 -2.04
C ASP A 555 -25.00 -15.49 -2.81
N THR A 556 -26.05 -15.08 -2.10
CA THR A 556 -27.36 -14.77 -2.69
C THR A 556 -27.78 -13.33 -2.46
N MET A 557 -26.96 -12.55 -1.75
CA MET A 557 -27.33 -11.23 -1.26
C MET A 557 -26.72 -10.17 -2.17
N HIS A 558 -27.58 -9.57 -3.01
CA HIS A 558 -27.19 -8.46 -3.87
C HIS A 558 -28.12 -7.27 -3.66
N PHE A 559 -27.52 -6.09 -3.52
CA PHE A 559 -28.23 -4.83 -3.52
C PHE A 559 -28.66 -4.42 -4.93
N GLN A 560 -29.88 -3.91 -5.02
CA GLN A 560 -30.35 -3.15 -6.17
C GLN A 560 -30.31 -1.66 -5.83
N GLY A 561 -29.80 -0.83 -6.76
CA GLY A 561 -29.69 0.61 -6.55
C GLY A 561 -28.74 1.01 -5.41
N LEU A 562 -27.65 0.26 -5.21
CA LEU A 562 -26.64 0.59 -4.20
C LEU A 562 -26.03 1.96 -4.47
N THR A 563 -26.10 2.85 -3.48
CA THR A 563 -25.56 4.21 -3.55
C THR A 563 -24.95 4.63 -2.22
N PRO A 564 -23.84 5.39 -2.24
CA PRO A 564 -23.40 6.14 -1.07
C PRO A 564 -24.38 7.29 -0.77
N GLN A 565 -24.61 7.57 0.50
CA GLN A 565 -25.54 8.56 1.01
C GLN A 565 -24.81 9.62 1.85
N VAL A 566 -25.15 10.87 1.61
CA VAL A 566 -24.57 12.02 2.33
C VAL A 566 -25.37 12.34 3.61
N SER A 567 -26.60 11.85 3.74
CA SER A 567 -27.48 12.10 4.88
C SER A 567 -28.07 10.81 5.47
N LYS A 568 -28.27 10.80 6.79
CA LYS A 568 -28.91 9.68 7.50
C LYS A 568 -30.43 9.69 7.24
N PRO A 569 -31.09 8.53 7.10
CA PRO A 569 -32.53 8.46 6.87
C PRO A 569 -33.34 9.04 8.05
N SER A 570 -34.46 9.69 7.73
CA SER A 570 -35.31 10.43 8.67
C SER A 570 -36.44 9.61 9.31
N ALA A 571 -36.63 8.33 8.91
CA ALA A 571 -37.80 7.52 9.29
C ALA A 571 -37.47 6.38 10.27
N LEU A 572 -38.48 5.98 11.06
CA LEU A 572 -38.48 4.86 12.01
C LEU A 572 -38.13 3.54 11.30
N ALA A 573 -36.87 3.13 11.42
CA ALA A 573 -36.34 1.85 10.93
C ALA A 573 -35.92 0.98 12.13
N LYS A 574 -35.97 -0.36 11.99
CA LYS A 574 -35.29 -1.25 12.94
C LYS A 574 -33.79 -0.94 12.86
N GLU A 575 -33.17 -0.62 13.97
CA GLU A 575 -31.76 -0.17 14.02
C GLU A 575 -30.91 -1.11 14.87
N HIS A 576 -29.81 -1.58 14.28
CA HIS A 576 -28.72 -2.23 14.99
C HIS A 576 -27.48 -1.37 14.87
N LYS A 577 -27.06 -0.78 15.98
CA LYS A 577 -25.89 0.07 16.03
C LYS A 577 -24.85 -0.57 16.91
N TYR A 578 -23.65 -0.72 16.36
CA TYR A 578 -22.51 -1.11 17.13
C TYR A 578 -21.83 0.11 17.73
N VAL A 579 -21.79 0.15 19.06
CA VAL A 579 -20.89 1.01 19.83
C VAL A 579 -20.07 0.08 20.70
N TRP A 580 -18.74 0.25 20.78
CA TRP A 580 -17.90 -0.64 21.59
C TRP A 580 -18.37 -0.73 23.06
N GLU A 581 -18.89 0.37 23.59
CA GLU A 581 -19.44 0.46 24.95
C GLU A 581 -20.78 -0.28 25.11
N SER A 582 -21.63 -0.33 24.08
CA SER A 582 -22.93 -1.01 24.08
C SER A 582 -23.34 -1.54 22.68
N VAL A 583 -23.84 -2.79 22.63
CA VAL A 583 -24.59 -3.27 21.45
C VAL A 583 -26.06 -2.93 21.69
N GLU A 584 -26.54 -1.85 21.09
CA GLU A 584 -27.94 -1.44 21.20
C GLU A 584 -28.73 -1.93 19.98
N VAL A 585 -29.76 -2.71 20.24
CA VAL A 585 -30.82 -3.00 19.26
C VAL A 585 -32.01 -2.12 19.65
N LYS A 586 -32.38 -1.18 18.77
CA LYS A 586 -33.57 -0.34 18.95
C LYS A 586 -34.64 -0.82 17.99
N GLU A 587 -35.78 -1.26 18.55
CA GLU A 587 -36.96 -1.69 17.82
C GLU A 587 -37.87 -0.53 17.43
#